data_AF-A0A376FIA6-F1
#
_entry.id   AF-A0A376FIA6-F1
#
_cell.length_a   1.000
_cell.length_b   1.000
_cell.length_c   1.000
_cell.angle_alpha   90.00
_cell.angle_beta   90.00
_cell.angle_gamma   90.00
#
_symmetry.space_group_name_H-M   'P 1'
#
loop_
_entity.id
_entity.type
_entity.pdbx_description
1 polymer ?
#
loop_
_entity_poly.entity_id
_entity_poly.type
_entity_poly.pdbx_seq_one_letter_code
_entity_poly.pdbx_strand_id
1 'polypeptide(L)' 'MKNIVLCCAAGMSTSMLVQRMKDAAQKKGVEVTIKAVPVAEF' A
#
# COMPACT_ATOMS: atom_id res chain seq x y z
N MET A 1 1.02 0.04 -15.81
CA MET A 1 0.46 0.03 -14.43
C MET A 1 1.42 -0.70 -13.50
N LYS A 2 1.80 -0.09 -12.37
CA LYS A 2 2.69 -0.73 -11.38
C LYS A 2 1.89 -1.12 -10.14
N ASN A 3 2.17 -2.30 -9.58
CA ASN A 3 1.48 -2.83 -8.40
C ASN A 3 2.47 -2.89 -7.24
N ILE A 4 2.08 -2.32 -6.11
CA ILE A 4 2.86 -2.30 -4.87
C ILE A 4 2.08 -3.10 -3.82
N VAL A 5 2.69 -4.16 -3.33
CA VAL A 5 2.15 -4.99 -2.25
C VAL A 5 2.99 -4.78 -1.01
N LEU A 6 2.34 -4.37 0.08
CA LEU A 6 2.95 -4.29 1.40
C LEU A 6 2.57 -5.54 2.18
N CYS A 7 3.57 -6.28 2.61
CA CYS A 7 3.38 -7.46 3.44
C CYS A 7 3.81 -7.13 4.87
N CYS A 8 2.90 -7.21 5.84
CA CYS A 8 3.18 -6.85 7.23
C CYS A 8 2.55 -7.87 8.20
N ALA A 9 3.28 -8.19 9.28
CA ALA A 9 2.83 -9.14 10.30
C ALA A 9 1.69 -8.59 11.19
N ALA A 10 1.52 -7.26 11.24
CA ALA A 10 0.52 -6.58 12.08
C ALA A 10 -0.42 -5.73 11.21
N GLY A 11 -1.68 -6.15 11.07
CA GLY A 11 -2.63 -5.59 10.11
C GLY A 11 -3.10 -4.13 10.33
N MET A 12 -2.80 -3.50 11.48
CA MET A 12 -3.33 -2.16 11.80
C MET A 12 -2.44 -0.98 11.34
N SER A 13 -1.11 -1.06 11.47
CA SER A 13 -0.21 0.07 11.12
C SER A 13 -0.04 0.27 9.62
N THR A 14 -0.27 -0.77 8.82
CA THR A 14 -0.10 -0.76 7.36
C THR A 14 -1.20 0.04 6.64
N SER A 15 -2.39 0.13 7.23
CA SER A 15 -3.54 0.86 6.64
C SER A 15 -3.28 2.35 6.51
N MET A 16 -2.66 2.97 7.52
CA MET A 16 -2.33 4.39 7.51
C MET A 16 -1.22 4.71 6.48
N LEU A 17 -0.22 3.84 6.37
CA LEU A 17 0.83 3.97 5.36
C LEU A 17 0.29 3.86 3.94
N VAL A 18 -0.60 2.89 3.66
CA VAL A 18 -1.23 2.72 2.34
C VAL A 18 -1.98 3.98 1.91
N GLN A 19 -2.74 4.61 2.83
CA GLN A 19 -3.44 5.87 2.54
C GLN A 19 -2.44 6.99 2.15
N ARG A 20 -1.37 7.18 2.92
CA ARG A 20 -0.34 8.19 2.62
C ARG A 20 0.38 7.94 1.30
N MET A 21 0.61 6.67 0.95
CA MET A 21 1.21 6.30 -0.33
C MET A 21 0.27 6.58 -1.51
N LYS A 22 -1.05 6.37 -1.36
CA LYS A 22 -2.06 6.73 -2.38
C LYS A 22 -2.10 8.24 -2.59
N ASP A 23 -2.11 9.04 -1.52
CA ASP A 23 -2.06 10.51 -1.60
C ASP A 23 -0.80 10.98 -2.32
N ALA A 24 0.36 10.40 -2.00
CA ALA A 24 1.62 10.74 -2.64
C ALA A 24 1.66 10.36 -4.12
N ALA A 25 1.09 9.21 -4.49
CA ALA A 25 0.97 8.77 -5.88
C ALA A 25 0.08 9.71 -6.70
N GLN A 26 -1.06 10.12 -6.13
CA GLN A 26 -1.96 11.09 -6.74
C GLN A 26 -1.27 12.45 -6.94
N LYS A 27 -0.55 12.96 -5.93
CA LYS A 27 0.21 14.21 -6.02
C LYS A 27 1.32 14.17 -7.08
N LYS A 28 1.93 13.00 -7.29
CA LYS A 28 2.98 12.80 -8.29
C LYS A 28 2.45 12.42 -9.66
N GLY A 29 1.12 12.30 -9.84
CA GLY A 29 0.50 11.90 -11.10
C GLY A 29 0.89 10.48 -11.55
N VAL A 30 1.20 9.58 -10.61
CA VAL A 30 1.67 8.23 -10.92
C VAL A 30 0.54 7.23 -10.72
N GLU A 31 0.17 6.51 -11.77
CA GLU A 31 -0.78 5.40 -11.66
C GLU A 31 -0.11 4.16 -11.06
N VAL A 32 -0.40 3.94 -9.78
CA VAL A 32 0.03 2.75 -9.03
C VAL A 32 -1.12 2.18 -8.22
N THR A 33 -1.20 0.85 -8.17
CA THR A 33 -2.14 0.14 -7.28
C THR A 33 -1.39 -0.28 -6.03
N ILE A 34 -1.87 0.12 -4.86
CA ILE A 34 -1.22 -0.17 -3.57
C ILE A 34 -2.17 -1.01 -2.72
N LYS A 35 -1.71 -2.19 -2.28
CA LYS A 35 -2.45 -3.11 -1.42
C LYS A 35 -1.57 -3.52 -0.23
N ALA A 36 -2.19 -3.70 0.93
CA ALA A 36 -1.55 -4.34 2.08
C ALA A 36 -2.18 -5.72 2.27
N VAL A 37 -1.34 -6.72 2.52
CA VAL A 37 -1.73 -8.09 2.83
C VAL A 37 -0.99 -8.54 4.09
N PRO A 38 -1.61 -9.34 4.95
CA PRO A 38 -0.89 -9.93 6.07
C PRO A 38 0.09 -10.98 5.58
N VAL A 39 1.21 -11.15 6.29
CA VAL A 39 2.23 -12.16 5.95
C VAL A 39 1.67 -13.58 5.93
N ALA A 40 0.65 -13.85 6.73
CA ALA A 40 -0.01 -15.16 6.75
C ALA A 40 -0.84 -15.47 5.49
N GLU A 41 -1.18 -14.46 4.68
CA GLU A 41 -1.96 -14.61 3.45
C GLU A 41 -1.10 -14.53 2.18
N PHE A 42 0.23 -14.47 2.31
CA PHE A 42 1.18 -14.41 1.20
C PHE A 42 1.98 -15.70 1.09
#